data_AF-A0A949W261-F1
#
_entry.id   AF-A0A949W261-F1
#
_cell.length_a   1.000
_cell.length_b   1.000
_cell.length_c   1.000
_cell.angle_alpha   90.00
_cell.angle_beta   90.00
_cell.angle_gamma   90.00
#
_symmetry.space_group_name_H-M   'P 1'
#
loop_
_entity.id
_entity.type
_entity.pdbx_description
1 polymer ?
#
loop_
_entity_poly.entity_id
_entity_poly.type
_entity_poly.pdbx_seq_one_letter_code
_entity_poly.pdbx_strand_id
1 'polypeptide(L)'
;MSQFIGVPIHYYVQVDFGTFVSFINLIGGIDVYVEERMVLDPLGAGQDHFVLKPGDFRHLTGPRALAYARCRHESQGCSGGDGGRAKRQQQVILAIRDKVLEGETFATLITQAPQLYAEFSSGIHTNLSLEDAIQLAVLAKDIRVDDIKRGVIDNTMAIPADTTINGVPANVLRPVPDLIRILRDEIFVPGGPLSPLAQGDPVALMQSDQAKIRIINNTYTAGLEQRTATLLTAQGMQVVEYGVPTGASNTTKIILYSSKLYALRYLTELLGVGSQQITIQPDPASTVDMEIRLGEDWVGRVPSGY
;
A
#
# COMPACT_ATOMS: atom_id res chain seq x y z
N MET A 1 -3.39 -9.56 13.33
CA MET A 1 -3.59 -8.71 12.15
C MET A 1 -4.80 -7.78 12.31
N SER A 2 -6.00 -8.27 12.63
CA SER A 2 -7.20 -7.43 12.75
C SER A 2 -7.06 -6.24 13.72
N GLN A 3 -6.37 -6.41 14.84
CA GLN A 3 -6.09 -5.31 15.78
C GLN A 3 -5.07 -4.29 15.23
N PHE A 4 -4.13 -4.74 14.42
CA PHE A 4 -3.07 -3.90 13.87
C PHE A 4 -3.61 -2.96 12.79
N ILE A 5 -4.40 -3.51 11.86
CA ILE A 5 -5.03 -2.71 10.80
C ILE A 5 -6.38 -2.13 11.26
N GLY A 6 -7.08 -2.70 12.24
CA GLY A 6 -8.41 -2.24 12.63
C GLY A 6 -9.53 -2.63 11.65
N VAL A 7 -9.31 -3.69 10.85
CA VAL A 7 -10.29 -4.28 9.93
C VAL A 7 -10.56 -5.72 10.38
N PRO A 8 -11.83 -6.15 10.50
CA PRO A 8 -12.15 -7.52 10.85
C PRO A 8 -11.71 -8.47 9.73
N ILE A 9 -10.98 -9.52 10.11
CA ILE A 9 -10.58 -10.61 9.21
C ILE A 9 -11.40 -11.83 9.61
N HIS A 10 -12.41 -12.14 8.81
CA HIS A 10 -13.35 -13.23 9.06
C HIS A 10 -12.79 -14.59 8.64
N TYR A 11 -12.00 -14.58 7.55
CA TYR A 11 -11.49 -15.79 6.92
C TYR A 11 -9.99 -15.72 6.70
N TYR A 12 -9.33 -16.87 6.73
CA TYR A 12 -7.92 -17.02 6.40
C TYR A 12 -7.70 -18.20 5.46
N VAL A 13 -6.63 -18.13 4.67
CA VAL A 13 -6.11 -19.27 3.89
C VAL A 13 -4.60 -19.30 4.10
N GLN A 14 -4.09 -20.44 4.53
CA GLN A 14 -2.67 -20.75 4.59
C GLN A 14 -2.39 -21.89 3.62
N VAL A 15 -1.35 -21.73 2.79
CA VAL A 15 -0.98 -22.70 1.75
C VAL A 15 0.52 -22.99 1.87
N ASP A 16 0.90 -24.26 1.87
CA ASP A 16 2.30 -24.64 1.78
C ASP A 16 2.85 -24.53 0.34
N PHE A 17 4.17 -24.64 0.19
CA PHE A 17 4.80 -24.49 -1.13
C PHE A 17 4.48 -25.63 -2.09
N GLY A 18 4.35 -26.87 -1.62
CA GLY A 18 4.05 -28.01 -2.48
C GLY A 18 2.66 -27.90 -3.07
N THR A 19 1.69 -27.57 -2.23
CA THR A 19 0.29 -27.35 -2.59
C THR A 19 0.12 -26.15 -3.51
N PHE A 20 0.83 -25.05 -3.25
CA PHE A 20 0.88 -23.92 -4.18
C PHE A 20 1.37 -24.36 -5.57
N VAL A 21 2.50 -25.08 -5.65
CA VAL A 21 3.07 -25.55 -6.91
C VAL A 21 2.10 -26.49 -7.65
N SER A 22 1.54 -27.46 -6.95
CA SER A 22 0.59 -28.42 -7.53
C SER A 22 -0.67 -27.73 -8.04
N PHE A 23 -1.23 -26.77 -7.29
CA PHE A 23 -2.40 -26.02 -7.70
C PHE A 23 -2.14 -25.18 -8.96
N ILE A 24 -1.01 -24.47 -9.02
CA ILE A 24 -0.64 -23.70 -10.22
C ILE A 24 -0.49 -24.63 -11.44
N ASN A 25 0.12 -25.80 -11.28
CA ASN A 25 0.22 -26.77 -12.36
C ASN A 25 -1.14 -27.32 -12.78
N LEU A 26 -2.05 -27.58 -11.84
CA LEU A 26 -3.41 -28.06 -12.10
C LEU A 26 -4.20 -27.08 -12.96
N ILE A 27 -4.12 -25.77 -12.68
CA ILE A 27 -4.79 -24.75 -13.49
C ILE A 27 -4.06 -24.45 -14.80
N GLY A 28 -2.98 -25.18 -15.12
CA GLY A 28 -2.24 -25.04 -16.37
C GLY A 28 -1.23 -23.89 -16.38
N GLY A 29 -0.77 -23.41 -15.21
CA GLY A 29 0.13 -22.28 -15.07
C GLY A 29 -0.58 -20.93 -14.99
N ILE A 30 0.21 -19.87 -14.82
CA ILE A 30 -0.29 -18.48 -14.73
C ILE A 30 0.54 -17.55 -15.61
N ASP A 31 -0.07 -16.47 -16.09
CA ASP A 31 0.62 -15.45 -16.88
C ASP A 31 0.83 -14.18 -16.04
N VAL A 32 2.09 -13.75 -15.90
CA VAL A 32 2.44 -12.52 -15.19
C VAL A 32 3.20 -11.58 -16.09
N TYR A 33 2.89 -10.28 -16.01
CA TYR A 33 3.69 -9.27 -16.68
C TYR A 33 5.01 -9.06 -15.94
N VAL A 34 6.12 -9.24 -16.64
CA VAL A 34 7.46 -9.10 -16.05
C VAL A 34 8.03 -7.72 -16.40
N GLU A 35 8.24 -6.89 -15.39
CA GLU A 35 8.78 -5.52 -15.57
C GLU A 35 10.32 -5.49 -15.57
N GLU A 36 10.95 -6.42 -14.85
CA GLU A 36 12.38 -6.42 -14.61
C GLU A 36 13.03 -7.73 -15.10
N ARG A 37 14.30 -7.67 -15.50
CA ARG A 37 15.03 -8.87 -15.86
C ARG A 37 15.41 -9.63 -14.58
N MET A 38 14.85 -10.82 -14.38
CA MET A 38 15.05 -11.60 -13.16
C MET A 38 15.82 -12.90 -13.42
N VAL A 39 16.69 -13.31 -12.49
CA VAL A 39 17.36 -14.62 -12.47
C VAL A 39 16.89 -15.37 -11.23
N LEU A 40 16.07 -16.40 -11.45
CA LEU A 40 15.30 -17.03 -10.37
C LEU A 40 15.63 -18.51 -10.25
N ASP A 41 15.62 -19.01 -9.03
CA ASP A 41 15.78 -20.42 -8.68
C ASP A 41 14.40 -21.02 -8.32
N PRO A 42 13.90 -22.03 -9.05
CA PRO A 42 12.63 -22.69 -8.79
C PRO A 42 12.60 -23.52 -7.50
N LEU A 43 13.76 -23.99 -7.01
CA LEU A 43 13.88 -24.87 -5.85
C LEU A 43 14.48 -24.16 -4.62
N GLY A 44 15.12 -23.00 -4.81
CA GLY A 44 15.53 -22.06 -3.76
C GLY A 44 16.84 -22.38 -3.04
N ALA A 45 17.63 -23.33 -3.54
CA ALA A 45 18.97 -23.66 -3.04
C ALA A 45 19.88 -24.33 -4.11
N GLY A 46 19.54 -24.21 -5.40
CA GLY A 46 20.18 -24.94 -6.50
C GLY A 46 20.92 -24.05 -7.50
N GLN A 47 21.54 -24.69 -8.50
CA GLN A 47 22.15 -24.02 -9.65
C GLN A 47 21.17 -23.87 -10.82
N ASP A 48 19.99 -24.48 -10.72
CA ASP A 48 18.95 -24.42 -11.75
C ASP A 48 18.31 -23.03 -11.71
N HIS A 49 18.85 -22.11 -12.51
CA HIS A 49 18.30 -20.77 -12.63
C HIS A 49 17.64 -20.59 -13.98
N PHE A 50 16.49 -19.91 -13.99
CA PHE A 50 15.87 -19.44 -15.22
C PHE A 50 15.84 -17.92 -15.26
N VAL A 51 15.81 -17.38 -16.48
CA VAL A 51 15.77 -15.93 -16.72
C VAL A 51 14.38 -15.54 -17.16
N LEU A 52 13.78 -14.58 -16.46
CA LEU A 52 12.61 -13.87 -16.94
C LEU A 52 13.04 -12.58 -17.63
N LYS A 53 12.61 -12.42 -18.89
CA LYS A 53 12.87 -11.21 -19.67
C LYS A 53 11.76 -10.19 -19.44
N PRO A 54 12.11 -8.90 -19.25
CA PRO A 54 11.13 -7.86 -19.00
C PRO A 54 10.32 -7.48 -20.24
N GLY A 55 9.28 -6.68 -20.04
CA GLY A 55 8.52 -5.98 -21.07
C GLY A 55 7.34 -6.74 -21.66
N ASP A 56 7.00 -7.91 -21.12
CA ASP A 56 6.00 -8.80 -21.71
C ASP A 56 5.43 -9.79 -20.67
N PHE A 57 4.30 -10.40 -21.00
CA PHE A 57 3.74 -11.49 -20.22
C PHE A 57 4.61 -12.75 -20.33
N ARG A 58 4.77 -13.44 -19.21
CA ARG A 58 5.50 -14.70 -19.11
C ARG A 58 4.62 -15.74 -18.45
N HIS A 59 4.48 -16.86 -19.14
CA HIS A 59 3.80 -18.03 -18.61
C HIS A 59 4.68 -18.76 -17.59
N LEU A 60 4.18 -18.91 -16.38
CA LEU A 60 4.87 -19.52 -15.24
C LEU A 60 4.16 -20.80 -14.79
N THR A 61 4.91 -21.90 -14.79
CA THR A 61 4.53 -23.14 -14.12
C THR A 61 4.67 -23.01 -12.60
N GLY A 62 4.15 -23.96 -11.82
CA GLY A 62 4.14 -23.89 -10.36
C GLY A 62 5.49 -23.55 -9.72
N PRO A 63 6.60 -24.24 -10.04
CA PRO A 63 7.91 -23.91 -9.47
C PRO A 63 8.40 -22.51 -9.87
N ARG A 64 8.11 -22.06 -11.10
CA ARG A 64 8.51 -20.73 -11.58
C ARG A 64 7.67 -19.61 -10.95
N ALA A 65 6.37 -19.83 -10.78
CA ALA A 65 5.47 -18.93 -10.08
C ALA A 65 5.89 -18.78 -8.61
N LEU A 66 6.27 -19.89 -7.96
CA LEU A 66 6.77 -19.89 -6.59
C LEU A 66 8.07 -19.09 -6.47
N ALA A 67 9.02 -19.28 -7.40
CA ALA A 67 10.26 -18.51 -7.43
C ALA A 67 10.02 -17.01 -7.62
N TYR A 68 9.11 -16.67 -8.52
CA TYR A 68 8.69 -15.29 -8.76
C TYR A 68 8.10 -14.62 -7.51
N ALA A 69 7.20 -15.34 -6.82
CA ALA A 69 6.57 -14.89 -5.57
C ALA A 69 7.55 -14.79 -4.38
N ARG A 70 8.66 -15.54 -4.40
CA ARG A 70 9.68 -15.56 -3.35
C ARG A 70 10.79 -14.54 -3.55
N CYS A 71 11.00 -14.05 -4.77
CA CYS A 71 12.14 -13.20 -5.07
C CYS A 71 12.18 -11.94 -4.19
N ARG A 72 13.37 -11.52 -3.77
CA ARG A 72 13.53 -10.31 -2.94
C ARG A 72 14.88 -9.63 -3.06
N HIS A 73 15.88 -10.29 -3.66
CA HIS A 73 17.25 -9.79 -3.68
C HIS A 73 17.54 -9.05 -4.99
N GLU A 74 18.20 -7.90 -4.89
CA GLU A 74 18.64 -7.15 -6.08
C GLU A 74 19.61 -7.96 -6.95
N SER A 75 20.40 -8.87 -6.34
CA SER A 75 21.26 -9.80 -7.07
C SER A 75 20.49 -10.76 -7.99
N GLN A 76 19.20 -10.98 -7.73
CA GLN A 76 18.29 -11.75 -8.57
C GLN A 76 17.57 -10.89 -9.61
N GLY A 77 17.84 -9.58 -9.66
CA GLY A 77 17.13 -8.60 -10.47
C GLY A 77 15.75 -8.22 -9.92
N CYS A 78 15.56 -8.37 -8.60
CA CYS A 78 14.29 -8.09 -7.93
C CYS A 78 14.40 -6.84 -7.05
N SER A 79 13.84 -5.73 -7.53
CA SER A 79 13.88 -4.47 -6.81
C SER A 79 12.88 -4.40 -5.65
N GLY A 80 13.15 -3.52 -4.68
CA GLY A 80 12.19 -3.16 -3.62
C GLY A 80 12.08 -4.14 -2.46
N GLY A 81 12.97 -5.13 -2.34
CA GLY A 81 13.03 -6.05 -1.20
C GLY A 81 11.71 -6.77 -0.93
N ASP A 82 11.30 -6.79 0.34
CA ASP A 82 10.06 -7.44 0.77
C ASP A 82 8.79 -6.69 0.30
N GLY A 83 8.85 -5.35 0.12
CA GLY A 83 7.76 -4.58 -0.47
C GLY A 83 7.53 -4.93 -1.95
N GLY A 84 8.62 -5.04 -2.72
CA GLY A 84 8.58 -5.56 -4.08
C GLY A 84 8.08 -7.00 -4.15
N ARG A 85 8.44 -7.84 -3.17
CA ARG A 85 7.93 -9.20 -3.05
C ARG A 85 6.42 -9.24 -2.83
N ALA A 86 5.90 -8.40 -1.94
CA ALA A 86 4.46 -8.30 -1.72
C ALA A 86 3.71 -7.87 -2.99
N LYS A 87 4.25 -6.93 -3.78
CA LYS A 87 3.67 -6.54 -5.08
C LYS A 87 3.63 -7.70 -6.08
N ARG A 88 4.71 -8.49 -6.17
CA ARG A 88 4.74 -9.69 -7.01
C ARG A 88 3.78 -10.78 -6.55
N GLN A 89 3.60 -10.95 -5.24
CA GLN A 89 2.59 -11.86 -4.70
C GLN A 89 1.16 -11.41 -5.05
N GLN A 90 0.88 -10.09 -5.05
CA GLN A 90 -0.40 -9.58 -5.55
C GLN A 90 -0.58 -9.85 -7.05
N GLN A 91 0.46 -9.71 -7.88
CA GLN A 91 0.41 -10.08 -9.30
C GLN A 91 0.11 -11.57 -9.48
N VAL A 92 0.74 -12.44 -8.68
CA VAL A 92 0.46 -13.89 -8.70
C VAL A 92 -0.98 -14.19 -8.30
N ILE A 93 -1.51 -13.55 -7.25
CA ILE A 93 -2.91 -13.73 -6.83
C ILE A 93 -3.88 -13.32 -7.94
N LEU A 94 -3.63 -12.19 -8.62
CA LEU A 94 -4.45 -11.74 -9.74
C LEU A 94 -4.35 -12.68 -10.94
N ALA A 95 -3.15 -13.17 -11.27
CA ALA A 95 -2.98 -14.12 -12.36
C ALA A 95 -3.66 -15.48 -12.07
N ILE A 96 -3.63 -15.93 -10.81
CA ILE A 96 -4.43 -17.09 -10.37
C ILE A 96 -5.92 -16.82 -10.56
N ARG A 97 -6.42 -15.65 -10.12
CA ARG A 97 -7.82 -15.26 -10.32
C ARG A 97 -8.19 -15.32 -11.80
N ASP A 98 -7.42 -14.68 -12.67
CA ASP A 98 -7.71 -14.61 -14.09
C ASP A 98 -7.77 -16.01 -14.71
N LYS A 99 -6.85 -16.89 -14.32
CA LYS A 99 -6.84 -18.29 -14.78
C LYS A 99 -8.00 -19.11 -14.23
N VAL A 100 -8.30 -18.99 -12.93
CA VAL A 100 -9.38 -19.74 -12.27
C VAL A 100 -10.75 -19.31 -12.80
N LEU A 101 -10.93 -18.02 -13.12
CA LEU A 101 -12.19 -17.47 -13.62
C LEU A 101 -12.36 -17.61 -15.15
N GLU A 102 -11.35 -18.10 -15.87
CA GLU A 102 -11.43 -18.45 -17.29
C GLU A 102 -12.52 -19.51 -17.49
N GLY A 103 -13.39 -19.34 -18.50
CA GLY A 103 -14.67 -20.06 -18.59
C GLY A 103 -14.58 -21.59 -18.44
N GLU A 104 -13.67 -22.24 -19.18
CA GLU A 104 -13.48 -23.69 -19.14
C GLU A 104 -12.82 -24.15 -17.82
N THR A 105 -11.78 -23.44 -17.37
CA THR A 105 -11.09 -23.72 -16.11
C THR A 105 -12.04 -23.58 -14.93
N PHE A 106 -12.82 -22.51 -14.88
CA PHE A 106 -13.82 -22.26 -13.84
C PHE A 106 -14.84 -23.40 -13.74
N ALA A 107 -15.45 -23.78 -14.87
CA ALA A 107 -16.44 -24.85 -14.91
C ALA A 107 -15.85 -26.19 -14.42
N THR A 108 -14.61 -26.48 -14.81
CA THR A 108 -13.88 -27.67 -14.40
C THR A 108 -13.59 -27.66 -12.89
N LEU A 109 -13.06 -26.55 -12.37
CA LEU A 109 -12.73 -26.41 -10.96
C LEU A 109 -13.96 -26.50 -10.06
N ILE A 110 -15.09 -25.90 -10.45
CA ILE A 110 -16.36 -26.01 -9.70
C ILE A 110 -16.85 -27.46 -9.67
N THR A 111 -16.82 -28.15 -10.82
CA THR A 111 -17.28 -29.54 -10.91
C THR A 111 -16.41 -30.48 -10.07
N GLN A 112 -15.10 -30.23 -10.02
CA GLN A 112 -14.13 -31.07 -9.31
C GLN A 112 -13.84 -30.59 -7.88
N ALA A 113 -14.48 -29.51 -7.42
CA ALA A 113 -14.14 -28.83 -6.16
C ALA A 113 -14.10 -29.78 -4.94
N PRO A 114 -15.02 -30.75 -4.75
CA PRO A 114 -14.94 -31.68 -3.63
C PRO A 114 -13.69 -32.58 -3.67
N GLN A 115 -13.32 -33.08 -4.85
CA GLN A 115 -12.15 -33.93 -5.02
C GLN A 115 -10.85 -33.13 -4.81
N LEU A 116 -10.76 -31.94 -5.42
CA LEU A 116 -9.61 -31.07 -5.29
C LEU A 116 -9.42 -30.60 -3.85
N TYR A 117 -10.52 -30.29 -3.14
CA TYR A 117 -10.46 -29.94 -1.73
C TYR A 117 -9.88 -31.08 -0.89
N ALA A 118 -10.31 -32.33 -1.14
CA ALA A 118 -9.76 -33.49 -0.45
C ALA A 118 -8.28 -33.70 -0.77
N GLU A 119 -7.87 -33.54 -2.03
CA GLU A 119 -6.48 -33.68 -2.49
C GLU A 119 -5.54 -32.66 -1.83
N PHE A 120 -5.96 -31.40 -1.71
CA PHE A 120 -5.13 -30.32 -1.18
C PHE A 120 -5.32 -30.04 0.32
N SER A 121 -6.26 -30.71 0.99
CA SER A 121 -6.62 -30.48 2.39
C SER A 121 -5.45 -30.58 3.38
N SER A 122 -4.42 -31.37 3.06
CA SER A 122 -3.23 -31.53 3.92
C SER A 122 -2.30 -30.33 3.90
N GLY A 123 -2.32 -29.55 2.82
CA GLY A 123 -1.46 -28.39 2.62
C GLY A 123 -2.18 -27.05 2.54
N ILE A 124 -3.51 -27.06 2.70
CA ILE A 124 -4.36 -25.87 2.87
C ILE A 124 -4.97 -25.88 4.27
N HIS A 125 -4.74 -24.82 5.04
CA HIS A 125 -5.46 -24.57 6.28
C HIS A 125 -6.33 -23.33 6.13
N THR A 126 -7.64 -23.49 6.35
CA THR A 126 -8.61 -22.40 6.23
C THR A 126 -9.81 -22.65 7.13
N ASN A 127 -10.49 -21.57 7.53
CA ASN A 127 -11.80 -21.61 8.16
C ASN A 127 -12.96 -21.31 7.17
N LEU A 128 -12.68 -21.22 5.87
CA LEU A 128 -13.72 -21.20 4.83
C LEU A 128 -14.25 -22.61 4.62
N SER A 129 -15.59 -22.74 4.60
CA SER A 129 -16.20 -23.97 4.10
C SER A 129 -16.02 -24.06 2.59
N LEU A 130 -16.08 -25.28 2.03
CA LEU A 130 -16.04 -25.48 0.59
C LEU A 130 -17.21 -24.74 -0.11
N GLU A 131 -18.37 -24.71 0.53
CA GLU A 131 -19.55 -24.00 0.04
C GLU A 131 -19.30 -22.48 -0.02
N ASP A 132 -18.79 -21.88 1.06
CA ASP A 132 -18.43 -20.44 1.08
C ASP A 132 -17.40 -20.12 -0.01
N ALA A 133 -16.39 -20.98 -0.20
CA ALA A 133 -15.37 -20.78 -1.22
C ALA A 133 -15.97 -20.80 -2.64
N ILE A 134 -16.91 -21.71 -2.91
CA ILE A 134 -17.62 -21.77 -4.20
C ILE A 134 -18.49 -20.52 -4.41
N GLN A 135 -19.23 -20.09 -3.39
CA GLN A 135 -20.05 -18.88 -3.46
C GLN A 135 -19.20 -17.63 -3.74
N LEU A 136 -18.07 -17.49 -3.04
CA LEU A 136 -17.11 -16.40 -3.27
C LEU A 136 -16.52 -16.45 -4.69
N ALA A 137 -16.21 -17.65 -5.21
CA ALA A 137 -15.69 -17.81 -6.56
C ALA A 137 -16.70 -17.38 -7.63
N VAL A 138 -17.99 -17.66 -7.43
CA VAL A 138 -19.07 -17.17 -8.31
C VAL A 138 -19.17 -15.65 -8.26
N LEU A 139 -19.16 -15.05 -7.07
CA LEU A 139 -19.18 -13.58 -6.91
C LEU A 139 -17.97 -12.91 -7.55
N ALA A 140 -16.79 -13.53 -7.47
CA ALA A 140 -15.56 -12.99 -8.04
C ALA A 140 -15.61 -12.80 -9.57
N LYS A 141 -16.49 -13.52 -10.29
CA LYS A 141 -16.71 -13.35 -11.73
C LYS A 141 -17.31 -11.99 -12.09
N ASP A 142 -18.08 -11.41 -11.18
CA ASP A 142 -18.77 -10.14 -11.41
C ASP A 142 -17.91 -8.92 -11.03
N ILE A 143 -16.76 -9.14 -10.40
CA ILE A 143 -15.83 -8.08 -9.98
C ILE A 143 -14.80 -7.85 -11.09
N ARG A 144 -14.69 -6.63 -11.61
CA ARG A 144 -13.61 -6.30 -12.57
C ARG A 144 -12.28 -6.14 -11.86
N VAL A 145 -11.17 -6.48 -12.53
CA VAL A 145 -9.82 -6.29 -11.99
C VAL A 145 -9.55 -4.82 -11.63
N ASP A 146 -10.02 -3.89 -12.46
CA ASP A 146 -9.84 -2.45 -12.23
C ASP A 146 -10.52 -1.95 -10.95
N ASP A 147 -11.53 -2.66 -10.46
CA ASP A 147 -12.25 -2.33 -9.24
C ASP A 147 -11.56 -2.91 -7.98
N ILE A 148 -10.53 -3.74 -8.17
CA ILE A 148 -9.75 -4.34 -7.07
C ILE A 148 -8.66 -3.37 -6.61
N LYS A 149 -8.93 -2.70 -5.49
CA LYS A 149 -7.93 -1.91 -4.77
C LYS A 149 -6.90 -2.79 -4.09
N ARG A 150 -5.64 -2.36 -4.15
CA ARG A 150 -4.49 -3.08 -3.59
C ARG A 150 -3.58 -2.11 -2.87
N GLY A 151 -2.95 -2.56 -1.79
CA GLY A 151 -1.94 -1.80 -1.08
C GLY A 151 -0.88 -2.70 -0.48
N VAL A 152 0.31 -2.14 -0.28
CA VAL A 152 1.42 -2.81 0.38
C VAL A 152 1.89 -1.92 1.51
N ILE A 153 1.90 -2.46 2.73
CA ILE A 153 2.59 -1.83 3.86
C ILE A 153 4.08 -2.13 3.64
N ASP A 154 4.83 -1.14 3.17
CA ASP A 154 6.24 -1.26 2.87
C ASP A 154 7.11 -0.39 3.79
N ASN A 155 8.40 -0.29 3.46
CA ASN A 155 9.39 0.45 4.25
C ASN A 155 9.11 1.96 4.33
N THR A 156 8.26 2.52 3.48
CA THR A 156 7.83 3.93 3.60
C THR A 156 6.88 4.15 4.78
N MET A 157 6.26 3.08 5.28
CA MET A 157 5.33 3.08 6.41
C MET A 157 5.95 2.51 7.69
N ALA A 158 7.27 2.41 7.75
CA ALA A 158 8.01 1.97 8.91
C ALA A 158 9.30 2.78 9.08
N ILE A 159 9.76 2.92 10.33
CA ILE A 159 10.99 3.62 10.66
C ILE A 159 11.97 2.61 11.28
N PRO A 160 13.23 2.53 10.82
CA PRO A 160 14.25 1.74 11.49
C PRO A 160 14.39 2.17 12.95
N ALA A 161 14.41 1.20 13.85
CA ALA A 161 14.54 1.44 15.28
C ALA A 161 15.43 0.38 15.90
N ASP A 162 16.36 0.80 16.75
CA ASP A 162 17.11 -0.11 17.59
C ASP A 162 16.26 -0.52 18.78
N THR A 163 16.34 -1.79 19.14
CA THR A 163 15.63 -2.40 20.27
C THR A 163 16.46 -3.56 20.83
N THR A 164 15.98 -4.15 21.91
CA THR A 164 16.58 -5.34 22.50
C THR A 164 15.54 -6.45 22.51
N ILE A 165 15.82 -7.54 21.80
CA ILE A 165 14.97 -8.73 21.78
C ILE A 165 15.70 -9.83 22.53
N ASN A 166 15.12 -10.30 23.65
CA ASN A 166 15.71 -11.34 24.51
C ASN A 166 17.16 -11.04 24.95
N GLY A 167 17.45 -9.77 25.27
CA GLY A 167 18.78 -9.32 25.69
C GLY A 167 19.77 -9.08 24.55
N VAL A 168 19.39 -9.32 23.29
CA VAL A 168 20.23 -9.10 22.12
C VAL A 168 19.83 -7.79 21.43
N PRO A 169 20.78 -6.87 21.20
CA PRO A 169 20.54 -5.69 20.37
C PRO A 169 20.06 -6.10 18.98
N ALA A 170 18.96 -5.52 18.53
CA ALA A 170 18.33 -5.80 17.25
C ALA A 170 17.92 -4.48 16.58
N ASN A 171 18.01 -4.44 15.26
CA ASN A 171 17.42 -3.38 14.47
C ASN A 171 16.10 -3.91 13.88
N VAL A 172 15.01 -3.16 14.07
CA VAL A 172 13.67 -3.53 13.63
C VAL A 172 13.04 -2.42 12.82
N LEU A 173 12.08 -2.77 11.98
CA LEU A 173 11.19 -1.80 11.35
C LEU A 173 9.99 -1.58 12.27
N ARG A 174 9.94 -0.40 12.92
CA ARG A 174 8.79 -0.02 13.73
C ARG A 174 7.72 0.58 12.80
N PRO A 175 6.53 -0.04 12.71
CA PRO A 175 5.48 0.47 11.84
C PRO A 175 5.02 1.86 12.28
N VAL A 176 4.59 2.66 11.32
CA VAL A 176 3.98 3.97 11.52
C VAL A 176 2.46 3.82 11.35
N PRO A 177 1.69 3.69 12.44
CA PRO A 177 0.28 3.27 12.35
C PRO A 177 -0.60 4.20 11.51
N ASP A 178 -0.32 5.51 11.50
CA ASP A 178 -1.14 6.47 10.79
C ASP A 178 -0.99 6.36 9.27
N LEU A 179 0.23 6.06 8.77
CA LEU A 179 0.44 5.79 7.36
C LEU A 179 -0.28 4.51 6.91
N ILE A 180 -0.30 3.50 7.79
CA ILE A 180 -1.02 2.25 7.56
C ILE A 180 -2.54 2.47 7.58
N ARG A 181 -3.04 3.35 8.46
CA ARG A 181 -4.45 3.74 8.51
C ARG A 181 -4.88 4.44 7.22
N ILE A 182 -4.06 5.34 6.69
CA ILE A 182 -4.32 6.00 5.41
C ILE A 182 -4.48 4.94 4.31
N LEU A 183 -3.51 4.04 4.16
CA LEU A 183 -3.57 2.98 3.16
C LEU A 183 -4.79 2.06 3.36
N ARG A 184 -5.07 1.67 4.60
CA ARG A 184 -6.23 0.85 4.95
C ARG A 184 -7.52 1.51 4.52
N ASP A 185 -7.71 2.77 4.87
CA ASP A 185 -8.96 3.48 4.63
C ASP A 185 -9.15 3.80 3.14
N GLU A 186 -8.06 3.96 2.37
CA GLU A 186 -8.10 3.97 0.90
C GLU A 186 -8.70 2.69 0.31
N ILE A 187 -8.34 1.53 0.89
CA ILE A 187 -8.74 0.21 0.41
C ILE A 187 -10.14 -0.17 0.91
N PHE A 188 -10.40 -0.03 2.22
CA PHE A 188 -11.53 -0.66 2.90
C PHE A 188 -12.68 0.29 3.23
N VAL A 189 -12.48 1.62 3.17
CA VAL A 189 -13.56 2.57 3.48
C VAL A 189 -14.07 3.25 2.21
N PRO A 190 -15.39 3.16 1.91
CA PRO A 190 -16.00 3.98 0.87
C PRO A 190 -15.76 5.46 1.19
N GLY A 191 -14.98 6.16 0.36
CA GLY A 191 -14.59 7.56 0.60
C GLY A 191 -13.11 7.79 0.94
N GLY A 192 -12.31 6.73 1.10
CA GLY A 192 -10.84 6.82 1.21
C GLY A 192 -10.29 7.12 2.61
N PRO A 193 -9.00 7.50 2.75
CA PRO A 193 -8.27 7.64 4.02
C PRO A 193 -8.88 8.56 5.08
N LEU A 194 -9.87 9.34 4.67
CA LEU A 194 -10.51 10.38 5.46
C LEU A 194 -11.93 9.99 5.88
N SER A 195 -12.35 8.74 5.67
CA SER A 195 -13.67 8.22 6.05
C SER A 195 -13.55 7.05 7.05
N PRO A 196 -14.50 6.90 8.00
CA PRO A 196 -15.56 7.85 8.34
C PRO A 196 -15.00 9.09 9.07
N LEU A 197 -15.83 10.14 9.14
CA LEU A 197 -15.61 11.26 10.05
C LEU A 197 -15.31 10.73 11.46
N ALA A 198 -14.18 11.12 12.03
CA ALA A 198 -14.01 11.01 13.48
C ALA A 198 -15.20 11.74 14.12
N GLN A 199 -15.86 11.12 15.10
CA GLN A 199 -16.92 11.81 15.85
C GLN A 199 -16.26 12.90 16.70
N GLY A 200 -16.37 14.15 16.25
CA GLY A 200 -15.77 15.30 16.92
C GLY A 200 -15.65 16.50 15.99
N ASP A 201 -15.39 17.67 16.58
CA ASP A 201 -15.09 18.88 15.82
C ASP A 201 -13.72 18.73 15.11
N PRO A 202 -13.65 18.81 13.76
CA PRO A 202 -12.41 18.66 13.02
C PRO A 202 -11.30 19.62 13.45
N VAL A 203 -11.64 20.84 13.87
CA VAL A 203 -10.67 21.83 14.34
C VAL A 203 -10.05 21.39 15.66
N ALA A 204 -10.85 20.96 16.63
CA ALA A 204 -10.35 20.45 17.91
C ALA A 204 -9.45 19.21 17.75
N LEU A 205 -9.82 18.29 16.86
CA LEU A 205 -9.02 17.09 16.57
C LEU A 205 -7.68 17.46 15.93
N MET A 206 -7.70 18.35 14.94
CA MET A 206 -6.48 18.87 14.33
C MET A 206 -5.57 19.57 15.35
N GLN A 207 -6.12 20.37 16.26
CA GLN A 207 -5.34 21.05 17.30
C GLN A 207 -4.68 20.05 18.26
N SER A 208 -5.36 18.93 18.56
CA SER A 208 -4.83 17.89 19.45
C SER A 208 -3.57 17.20 18.89
N ASP A 209 -3.38 17.21 17.57
CA ASP A 209 -2.18 16.66 16.93
C ASP A 209 -0.94 17.50 17.22
N GLN A 210 -1.08 18.79 17.54
CA GLN A 210 0.02 19.73 17.73
C GLN A 210 1.09 19.64 16.63
N ALA A 211 0.64 19.56 15.36
CA ALA A 211 1.52 19.41 14.21
C ALA A 211 2.37 20.66 13.99
N LYS A 212 3.69 20.48 13.91
CA LYS A 212 4.65 21.51 13.47
C LYS A 212 4.71 21.55 11.97
N ILE A 213 4.44 22.71 11.38
CA ILE A 213 4.29 22.89 9.94
C ILE A 213 5.35 23.85 9.43
N ARG A 214 5.98 23.48 8.31
CA ARG A 214 6.71 24.38 7.43
C ARG A 214 5.86 24.73 6.22
N ILE A 215 5.92 25.99 5.77
CA ILE A 215 5.30 26.41 4.51
C ILE A 215 6.38 26.85 3.52
N ILE A 216 6.25 26.41 2.27
CA ILE A 216 7.08 26.83 1.13
C ILE A 216 6.17 27.41 0.06
N ASN A 217 6.47 28.63 -0.37
CA ASN A 217 5.75 29.28 -1.46
C ASN A 217 6.42 28.98 -2.81
N ASN A 218 5.82 28.09 -3.58
CA ASN A 218 6.27 27.76 -4.94
C ASN A 218 5.36 28.45 -5.99
N THR A 219 4.87 29.65 -5.69
CA THR A 219 4.05 30.46 -6.60
C THR A 219 4.79 31.73 -7.03
N TYR A 220 4.24 32.42 -8.03
CA TYR A 220 4.68 33.78 -8.38
C TYR A 220 4.09 34.86 -7.47
N THR A 221 3.18 34.50 -6.56
CA THR A 221 2.51 35.43 -5.66
C THR A 221 3.34 35.63 -4.40
N ALA A 222 3.95 36.81 -4.27
CA ALA A 222 4.69 37.17 -3.06
C ALA A 222 3.79 37.19 -1.83
N GLY A 223 4.30 36.69 -0.70
CA GLY A 223 3.61 36.77 0.59
C GLY A 223 2.60 35.64 0.87
N LEU A 224 2.42 34.69 -0.06
CA LEU A 224 1.38 33.66 0.07
C LEU A 224 1.63 32.72 1.25
N GLU A 225 2.89 32.46 1.59
CA GLU A 225 3.27 31.64 2.74
C GLU A 225 2.87 32.27 4.07
N GLN A 226 3.01 33.60 4.22
CA GLN A 226 2.63 34.32 5.45
C GLN A 226 1.10 34.43 5.56
N ARG A 227 0.41 34.66 4.45
CA ARG A 227 -1.06 34.71 4.42
C ARG A 227 -1.65 33.35 4.79
N THR A 228 -1.09 32.29 4.21
CA THR A 228 -1.47 30.91 4.55
C THR A 228 -1.12 30.58 6.00
N ALA A 229 0.06 31.00 6.49
CA ALA A 229 0.42 30.81 7.89
C ALA A 229 -0.57 31.49 8.84
N THR A 230 -0.97 32.73 8.54
CA THR A 230 -1.94 33.48 9.34
C THR A 230 -3.30 32.76 9.39
N LEU A 231 -3.76 32.24 8.25
CA LEU A 231 -4.97 31.41 8.18
C LEU A 231 -4.86 30.14 9.04
N LEU A 232 -3.75 29.40 8.94
CA LEU A 232 -3.56 28.15 9.69
C LEU A 232 -3.40 28.40 11.20
N THR A 233 -2.65 29.44 11.58
CA THR A 233 -2.47 29.81 12.99
C THR A 233 -3.76 30.32 13.61
N ALA A 234 -4.62 31.01 12.86
CA ALA A 234 -5.96 31.39 13.33
C ALA A 234 -6.84 30.17 13.69
N GLN A 235 -6.55 29.00 13.11
CA GLN A 235 -7.22 27.73 13.40
C GLN A 235 -6.51 26.91 14.49
N GLY A 236 -5.41 27.44 15.06
CA GLY A 236 -4.65 26.79 16.14
C GLY A 236 -3.51 25.88 15.67
N MET A 237 -3.14 25.90 14.38
CA MET A 237 -1.98 25.15 13.88
C MET A 237 -0.65 25.84 14.21
N GLN A 238 0.40 25.03 14.39
CA GLN A 238 1.75 25.53 14.68
C GLN A 238 2.58 25.63 13.40
N VAL A 239 2.51 26.77 12.72
CA VAL A 239 3.45 27.09 11.64
C VAL A 239 4.72 27.62 12.27
N VAL A 240 5.78 26.83 12.24
CA VAL A 240 7.01 27.11 13.01
C VAL A 240 8.13 27.68 12.16
N GLU A 241 8.08 27.49 10.84
CA GLU A 241 9.11 28.01 9.93
C GLU A 241 8.63 28.13 8.47
N TYR A 242 9.36 28.93 7.68
CA TYR A 242 9.19 29.04 6.24
C TYR A 242 10.39 28.44 5.53
N GLY A 243 10.15 27.68 4.46
CA GLY A 243 11.22 27.11 3.65
C GLY A 243 11.55 27.94 2.41
N VAL A 244 12.64 27.56 1.76
CA VAL A 244 13.10 28.20 0.51
C VAL A 244 12.31 27.62 -0.67
N PRO A 245 11.79 28.45 -1.59
CA PRO A 245 11.12 27.98 -2.80
C PRO A 245 11.98 27.00 -3.60
N THR A 246 11.39 25.90 -4.04
CA THR A 246 12.06 24.83 -4.80
C THR A 246 11.80 24.93 -6.30
N GLY A 247 11.28 26.07 -6.77
CA GLY A 247 10.80 26.30 -8.13
C GLY A 247 9.28 26.41 -8.20
N ALA A 248 8.77 27.14 -9.20
CA ALA A 248 7.34 27.39 -9.36
C ALA A 248 6.55 26.10 -9.62
N SER A 249 5.33 26.00 -9.10
CA SER A 249 4.45 24.85 -9.25
C SER A 249 2.99 25.26 -9.42
N ASN A 250 2.27 24.56 -10.29
CA ASN A 250 0.83 24.78 -10.46
C ASN A 250 -0.03 24.09 -9.40
N THR A 251 0.54 23.17 -8.61
CA THR A 251 -0.22 22.28 -7.71
C THR A 251 0.35 22.32 -6.31
N THR A 252 -0.53 22.47 -5.32
CA THR A 252 -0.18 22.40 -3.90
C THR A 252 0.13 20.95 -3.51
N LYS A 253 1.16 20.74 -2.70
CA LYS A 253 1.58 19.42 -2.21
C LYS A 253 1.82 19.44 -0.72
N ILE A 254 1.61 18.30 -0.08
CA ILE A 254 1.92 18.08 1.32
C ILE A 254 3.00 17.01 1.43
N ILE A 255 4.05 17.29 2.18
CA ILE A 255 5.06 16.31 2.56
C ILE A 255 4.89 15.99 4.04
N LEU A 256 4.81 14.70 4.36
CA LEU A 256 4.64 14.21 5.73
C LEU A 256 5.94 13.57 6.22
N TYR A 257 6.59 14.20 7.20
CA TYR A 257 7.81 13.71 7.84
C TYR A 257 7.52 12.87 9.09
N SER A 258 6.43 13.20 9.79
CA SER A 258 6.01 12.53 11.02
C SER A 258 4.48 12.46 11.06
N SER A 259 3.91 11.53 11.84
CA SER A 259 2.47 11.26 11.80
C SER A 259 1.63 12.29 12.54
N LYS A 260 0.69 12.91 11.81
CA LYS A 260 -0.30 13.88 12.31
C LYS A 260 -1.61 13.72 11.55
N LEU A 261 -2.37 12.67 11.88
CA LEU A 261 -3.55 12.23 11.10
C LEU A 261 -4.61 13.33 10.94
N TYR A 262 -5.01 13.95 12.05
CA TYR A 262 -6.07 14.95 12.05
C TYR A 262 -5.60 16.27 11.41
N ALA A 263 -4.34 16.64 11.61
CA ALA A 263 -3.74 17.79 10.93
C ALA A 263 -3.65 17.57 9.41
N LEU A 264 -3.21 16.38 8.97
CA LEU A 264 -3.18 16.04 7.55
C LEU A 264 -4.58 16.08 6.95
N ARG A 265 -5.57 15.47 7.61
CA ARG A 265 -6.96 15.51 7.16
C ARG A 265 -7.47 16.94 6.99
N TYR A 266 -7.32 17.75 8.03
CA TYR A 266 -7.75 19.14 8.01
C TYR A 266 -7.10 19.91 6.86
N LEU A 267 -5.79 19.74 6.66
CA LEU A 267 -5.05 20.38 5.57
C LEU A 267 -5.48 19.87 4.19
N THR A 268 -5.76 18.59 4.01
CA THR A 268 -6.23 18.05 2.72
C THR A 268 -7.59 18.62 2.33
N GLU A 269 -8.52 18.76 3.29
CA GLU A 269 -9.83 19.37 3.07
C GLU A 269 -9.69 20.87 2.80
N LEU A 270 -8.92 21.59 3.61
CA LEU A 270 -8.71 23.04 3.48
C LEU A 270 -8.02 23.41 2.16
N LEU A 271 -6.95 22.70 1.80
CA LEU A 271 -6.15 22.99 0.61
C LEU A 271 -6.75 22.37 -0.66
N GLY A 272 -7.69 21.42 -0.51
CA GLY A 272 -8.25 20.64 -1.63
C GLY A 272 -7.22 19.73 -2.29
N VAL A 273 -6.36 19.11 -1.49
CA VAL A 273 -5.24 18.26 -1.92
C VAL A 273 -5.68 16.80 -1.91
N GLY A 274 -5.53 16.11 -3.06
CA GLY A 274 -5.79 14.68 -3.18
C GLY A 274 -4.59 13.81 -2.78
N SER A 275 -4.80 12.49 -2.68
CA SER A 275 -3.74 11.54 -2.27
C SER A 275 -2.47 11.60 -3.12
N GLN A 276 -2.60 11.85 -4.44
CA GLN A 276 -1.49 11.97 -5.38
C GLN A 276 -0.58 13.19 -5.12
N GLN A 277 -1.07 14.17 -4.36
CA GLN A 277 -0.34 15.38 -4.00
C GLN A 277 0.27 15.29 -2.60
N ILE A 278 0.12 14.15 -1.94
CA ILE A 278 0.70 13.86 -0.63
C ILE A 278 1.93 12.96 -0.85
N THR A 279 3.08 13.42 -0.37
CA THR A 279 4.32 12.63 -0.36
C THR A 279 4.66 12.26 1.07
N ILE A 280 4.86 10.98 1.33
CA ILE A 280 5.29 10.50 2.64
C ILE A 280 6.79 10.31 2.60
N GLN A 281 7.50 11.03 3.45
CA GLN A 281 8.96 11.01 3.50
C GLN A 281 9.40 11.06 4.96
N PRO A 282 9.38 9.93 5.70
CA PRO A 282 9.72 9.92 7.11
C PRO A 282 11.15 10.41 7.34
N ASP A 283 11.30 11.42 8.20
CA ASP A 283 12.61 11.98 8.55
C ASP A 283 12.65 12.32 10.05
N PRO A 284 13.26 11.45 10.89
CA PRO A 284 13.39 11.70 12.32
C PRO A 284 14.23 12.94 12.67
N ALA A 285 15.05 13.43 11.75
CA ALA A 285 15.87 14.63 11.94
C ALA A 285 15.13 15.92 11.53
N SER A 286 13.95 15.81 10.93
CA SER A 286 13.15 16.97 10.54
C SER A 286 12.73 17.78 11.77
N THR A 287 12.79 19.11 11.64
CA THR A 287 12.31 20.07 12.64
C THR A 287 10.78 20.20 12.66
N VAL A 288 10.11 19.71 11.61
CA VAL A 288 8.67 19.79 11.40
C VAL A 288 8.06 18.42 11.10
N ASP A 289 6.78 18.28 11.40
CA ASP A 289 6.02 17.07 11.11
C ASP A 289 5.51 17.07 9.65
N MET A 290 5.22 18.27 9.13
CA MET A 290 4.63 18.46 7.81
C MET A 290 5.23 19.66 7.08
N GLU A 291 5.36 19.55 5.76
CA GLU A 291 5.72 20.66 4.86
C GLU A 291 4.63 20.85 3.80
N ILE A 292 4.11 22.07 3.70
CA ILE A 292 3.13 22.46 2.69
C ILE A 292 3.87 23.24 1.60
N ARG A 293 3.84 22.73 0.36
CA ARG A 293 4.38 23.41 -0.81
C ARG A 293 3.23 24.00 -1.60
N LEU A 294 3.05 25.31 -1.52
CA LEU A 294 1.94 26.03 -2.15
C LEU A 294 2.17 26.14 -3.66
N GLY A 295 1.16 25.76 -4.44
CA GLY A 295 1.11 25.95 -5.89
C GLY A 295 0.13 27.04 -6.31
N GLU A 296 0.12 27.36 -7.59
CA GLU A 296 -0.77 28.38 -8.17
C GLU A 296 -2.27 28.10 -7.91
N ASP A 297 -2.64 26.83 -7.72
CA ASP A 297 -3.99 26.39 -7.33
C ASP A 297 -4.49 26.95 -5.98
N TRP A 298 -3.58 27.45 -5.14
CA TRP A 298 -3.91 28.00 -3.82
C TRP A 298 -4.08 29.53 -3.80
N VAL A 299 -3.50 30.25 -4.75
CA VAL A 299 -3.41 31.73 -4.75
C VAL A 299 -4.78 32.41 -4.56
N GLY A 300 -5.79 31.91 -5.28
CA GLY A 300 -7.15 32.47 -5.23
C GLY A 300 -8.04 31.94 -4.10
N ARG A 301 -7.53 31.01 -3.27
CA ARG A 301 -8.30 30.35 -2.21
C ARG A 301 -8.07 30.96 -0.82
N VAL A 302 -6.96 31.68 -0.63
CA VAL A 302 -6.70 32.43 0.61
C VAL A 302 -7.43 33.77 0.54
N PRO A 303 -8.37 34.08 1.46
CA PRO A 303 -9.05 35.37 1.48
C PRO A 303 -8.06 36.52 1.64
N SER A 304 -8.36 37.68 1.05
CA SER A 304 -7.50 38.88 1.09
C SER A 304 -7.35 39.51 2.48
N GLY A 305 -8.14 39.08 3.47
CA GLY A 305 -8.05 39.50 4.87
C GLY A 305 -7.03 38.73 5.72
N TYR A 306 -6.32 37.78 5.10
CA TYR A 306 -5.20 37.02 5.67
C TYR A 306 -3.95 37.27 4.85
#